data_AF-I4EUZ3-F1
#
_entry.id   AF-I4EUZ3-F1
#
_cell.length_a   1.000
_cell.length_b   1.000
_cell.length_c   1.000
_cell.angle_alpha   90.00
_cell.angle_beta   90.00
_cell.angle_gamma   90.00
#
_symmetry.space_group_name_H-M   'P 1'
#
loop_
_entity.id
_entity.type
_entity.pdbx_description
1 polymer ?
#
loop_
_entity_poly.entity_id
_entity_poly.type
_entity_poly.pdbx_seq_one_letter_code
_entity_poly.pdbx_strand_id
1 'polypeptide(L)'
;MPVEVANESEIAVDEQALAGVCRYVLDSLDVSPLAELSVLCVDVDYMASLHERWMGEKGPTDVLAFPMDELDTARPDDPDPGPALLGDVVLCPAVAVRQARAAGHSMADELLLLATHGVLHLLGYDHMEPDEEKEMFGLQSQLLEGFRSVPREPVTGEPVEPGTR
;
A
#
# COMPACT_ATOMS: atom_id res chain seq x y z
N MET A 1 1.82 -9.68 10.01
CA MET A 1 2.50 -8.54 9.39
C MET A 1 1.72 -7.26 9.69
N PRO A 2 2.31 -6.32 10.44
CA PRO A 2 1.67 -5.05 10.78
C PRO A 2 1.55 -4.17 9.53
N VAL A 3 0.31 -3.98 9.08
CA VAL A 3 -0.05 -2.97 8.09
C VAL A 3 -1.06 -2.05 8.75
N GLU A 4 -0.69 -0.79 8.91
CA GLU A 4 -1.54 0.26 9.44
C GLU A 4 -2.08 1.10 8.29
N VAL A 5 -3.37 1.44 8.33
CA VAL A 5 -4.00 2.30 7.34
C VAL A 5 -4.68 3.43 8.10
N ALA A 6 -4.38 4.67 7.73
CA ALA A 6 -5.00 5.86 8.27
C ALA A 6 -5.62 6.68 7.14
N ASN A 7 -6.86 7.10 7.31
CA ASN A 7 -7.54 7.97 6.37
C ASN A 7 -7.73 9.36 6.96
N GLU A 8 -6.90 10.30 6.51
CA GLU A 8 -6.93 11.72 6.86
C GLU A 8 -7.53 12.57 5.73
N SER A 9 -8.21 11.93 4.76
CA SER A 9 -8.88 12.61 3.66
C SER A 9 -10.38 12.79 3.91
N GLU A 10 -11.01 13.68 3.18
CA GLU A 10 -12.47 13.88 3.23
C GLU A 10 -13.28 12.75 2.56
N ILE A 11 -12.61 11.80 1.89
CA ILE A 11 -13.25 10.74 1.11
C ILE A 11 -13.19 9.43 1.89
N ALA A 12 -14.34 8.74 2.00
CA ALA A 12 -14.42 7.43 2.62
C ALA A 12 -13.62 6.38 1.83
N VAL A 13 -12.80 5.62 2.52
CA VAL A 13 -11.93 4.57 1.96
C VAL A 13 -12.17 3.26 2.70
N ASP A 14 -12.09 2.13 2.00
CA ASP A 14 -12.10 0.81 2.62
C ASP A 14 -10.70 0.45 3.16
N GLU A 15 -10.41 0.91 4.37
CA GLU A 15 -9.13 0.69 5.06
C GLU A 15 -8.83 -0.81 5.25
N GLN A 16 -9.85 -1.63 5.46
CA GLN A 16 -9.68 -3.08 5.60
C GLN A 16 -9.28 -3.72 4.28
N ALA A 17 -9.86 -3.28 3.17
CA ALA A 17 -9.47 -3.74 1.85
C ALA A 17 -8.04 -3.32 1.49
N LEU A 18 -7.65 -2.08 1.81
CA LEU A 18 -6.28 -1.58 1.64
C LEU A 18 -5.27 -2.37 2.48
N ALA A 19 -5.52 -2.53 3.77
CA ALA A 19 -4.66 -3.31 4.64
C ALA A 19 -4.54 -4.76 4.16
N GLY A 20 -5.66 -5.33 3.69
CA GLY A 20 -5.71 -6.68 3.15
C GLY A 20 -4.85 -6.85 1.90
N VAL A 21 -4.92 -5.93 0.92
CA VAL A 21 -4.14 -6.06 -0.32
C VAL A 21 -2.66 -5.90 -0.05
N CYS A 22 -2.28 -4.93 0.78
CA CYS A 22 -0.88 -4.74 1.13
C CYS A 22 -0.31 -5.98 1.85
N ARG A 23 -1.04 -6.55 2.82
CA ARG A 23 -0.61 -7.80 3.48
C ARG A 23 -0.48 -8.95 2.48
N TYR A 24 -1.42 -9.08 1.55
CA TYR A 24 -1.37 -10.12 0.53
C TYR A 24 -0.17 -9.97 -0.39
N VAL A 25 0.15 -8.74 -0.82
CA VAL A 25 1.31 -8.45 -1.67
C VAL A 25 2.61 -8.81 -0.94
N LEU A 26 2.76 -8.38 0.31
CA LEU A 26 3.95 -8.66 1.10
C LEU A 26 4.14 -10.16 1.38
N ASP A 27 3.06 -10.87 1.69
CA ASP A 27 3.08 -12.33 1.89
C ASP A 27 3.41 -13.08 0.60
N SER A 28 2.84 -12.65 -0.53
CA SER A 28 3.08 -13.27 -1.85
C SER A 28 4.53 -13.12 -2.32
N LEU A 29 5.24 -12.11 -1.81
CA LEU A 29 6.64 -11.82 -2.13
C LEU A 29 7.61 -12.28 -1.03
N ASP A 30 7.13 -13.07 -0.05
CA ASP A 30 7.93 -13.64 1.05
C ASP A 30 8.67 -12.57 1.87
N VAL A 31 8.04 -11.41 2.04
CA VAL A 31 8.56 -10.33 2.88
C VAL A 31 8.45 -10.75 4.35
N SER A 32 9.45 -10.35 5.16
CA SER A 32 9.48 -10.66 6.58
C SER A 32 8.16 -10.31 7.28
N PRO A 33 7.59 -11.21 8.10
CA PRO A 33 6.34 -10.92 8.83
C PRO A 33 6.49 -9.83 9.90
N LEU A 34 7.74 -9.46 10.22
CA LEU A 34 8.11 -8.35 11.11
C LEU A 34 8.20 -7.01 10.36
N ALA A 35 7.98 -7.00 9.05
CA ALA A 35 8.01 -5.77 8.29
C ALA A 35 6.78 -4.90 8.62
N GLU A 36 6.99 -3.61 8.84
CA GLU A 36 5.92 -2.65 9.09
C GLU A 36 5.69 -1.74 7.90
N LEU A 37 4.42 -1.61 7.50
CA LEU A 37 3.98 -0.74 6.43
C LEU A 37 2.87 0.16 6.93
N SER A 38 2.99 1.46 6.65
CA SER A 38 1.94 2.44 6.86
C SER A 38 1.33 2.85 5.53
N VAL A 39 0.00 2.98 5.47
CA VAL A 39 -0.72 3.53 4.32
C VAL A 39 -1.53 4.73 4.78
N LEU A 40 -1.23 5.91 4.23
CA LEU A 40 -1.90 7.16 4.59
C LEU A 40 -2.71 7.69 3.41
N CYS A 41 -4.03 7.83 3.58
CA CYS A 41 -4.88 8.51 2.61
C CYS A 41 -4.98 9.99 2.97
N VAL A 42 -4.67 10.89 2.03
CA VAL A 42 -4.60 12.34 2.27
C VAL A 42 -5.35 13.15 1.21
N ASP A 43 -5.70 14.37 1.58
CA ASP A 43 -6.33 15.32 0.66
C ASP A 43 -5.35 15.86 -0.40
N VAL A 44 -5.95 16.43 -1.45
CA VAL A 44 -5.25 16.97 -2.63
C VAL A 44 -4.20 18.00 -2.25
N ASP A 45 -4.52 18.92 -1.34
CA ASP A 45 -3.62 20.01 -0.96
C ASP A 45 -2.38 19.48 -0.20
N TYR A 46 -2.59 18.50 0.67
CA TYR A 46 -1.51 17.86 1.41
C TYR A 46 -0.64 17.00 0.49
N MET A 47 -1.27 16.22 -0.40
CA MET A 47 -0.57 15.45 -1.43
C MET A 47 0.30 16.37 -2.32
N ALA A 48 -0.25 17.48 -2.80
CA ALA A 48 0.49 18.44 -3.61
C ALA A 48 1.68 19.04 -2.85
N SER A 49 1.51 19.30 -1.55
CA SER A 49 2.59 19.80 -0.69
C SER A 49 3.70 18.76 -0.51
N LEU A 50 3.36 17.47 -0.36
CA LEU A 50 4.32 16.38 -0.31
C LEU A 50 5.04 16.21 -1.65
N HIS A 51 4.30 16.23 -2.76
CA HIS A 51 4.84 16.05 -4.10
C HIS A 51 5.85 17.16 -4.44
N GLU A 52 5.53 18.42 -4.12
CA GLU A 52 6.46 19.54 -4.32
C GLU A 52 7.68 19.44 -3.40
N ARG A 53 7.47 19.03 -2.14
CA ARG A 53 8.56 18.92 -1.15
C ARG A 53 9.58 17.84 -1.50
N TRP A 54 9.11 16.69 -1.96
CA TRP A 54 9.95 15.49 -2.14
C TRP A 54 10.34 15.22 -3.59
N MET A 55 9.45 15.48 -4.54
CA MET A 55 9.71 15.29 -5.98
C MET A 55 10.03 16.61 -6.70
N GLY A 56 9.80 17.77 -6.07
CA GLY A 56 10.00 19.08 -6.71
C GLY A 56 8.95 19.40 -7.78
N GLU A 57 7.88 18.61 -7.87
CA GLU A 57 6.84 18.75 -8.87
C GLU A 57 5.58 19.39 -8.31
N LYS A 58 4.94 20.24 -9.12
CA LYS A 58 3.75 20.98 -8.69
C LYS A 58 2.47 20.19 -8.91
N GLY A 59 1.62 20.21 -7.89
CA GLY A 59 0.28 19.63 -7.94
C GLY A 59 0.23 18.22 -7.34
N PRO A 60 -0.98 17.68 -7.14
CA PRO A 60 -1.16 16.38 -6.52
C PRO A 60 -0.75 15.25 -7.46
N THR A 61 -0.24 14.17 -6.88
CA THR A 61 -0.11 12.86 -7.56
C THR A 61 -1.09 11.86 -6.96
N ASP A 62 -1.17 10.67 -7.53
CA ASP A 62 -2.02 9.56 -7.10
C ASP A 62 -1.42 8.79 -5.91
N VAL A 63 -0.13 8.46 -5.98
CA VAL A 63 0.62 7.72 -4.97
C VAL A 63 2.04 8.28 -4.79
N LEU A 64 2.51 8.26 -3.54
CA LEU A 64 3.92 8.45 -3.18
C LEU A 64 4.35 7.30 -2.27
N ALA A 65 5.53 6.74 -2.51
CA ALA A 65 6.14 5.71 -1.68
C ALA A 65 7.40 6.27 -1.02
N PHE A 66 7.47 6.20 0.31
CA PHE A 66 8.60 6.63 1.12
C PHE A 66 9.27 5.42 1.77
N PRO A 67 10.31 4.84 1.14
CA PRO A 67 11.04 3.74 1.74
C PRO A 67 11.79 4.21 2.99
N MET A 68 11.74 3.41 4.06
CA MET A 68 12.60 3.63 5.22
C MET A 68 13.91 2.85 5.06
N ASP A 69 15.03 3.57 5.16
CA ASP A 69 16.40 3.09 4.90
C ASP A 69 16.93 2.12 6.00
N GLU A 70 16.09 1.73 6.95
CA GLU A 70 16.51 0.90 8.10
C GLU A 70 16.59 -0.61 7.79
N LEU A 71 16.18 -1.05 6.60
CA LEU A 71 16.43 -2.42 6.12
C LEU A 71 17.93 -2.79 6.14
N ASP A 72 18.83 -1.80 6.11
CA ASP A 72 20.29 -1.97 6.12
C ASP A 72 20.92 -1.88 7.53
N THR A 73 20.12 -1.62 8.58
CA THR A 73 20.64 -1.48 9.96
C THR A 73 20.66 -2.78 10.76
N ALA A 74 20.07 -3.85 10.22
CA ALA A 74 20.21 -5.19 10.77
C ALA A 74 21.67 -5.64 10.62
N ARG A 75 22.48 -5.45 11.67
CA ARG A 75 23.81 -6.06 11.73
C ARG A 75 23.63 -7.57 11.55
N PRO A 76 24.47 -8.23 10.72
CA PRO A 76 24.33 -9.67 10.46
C PRO A 76 24.40 -10.57 11.71
N ASP A 77 24.80 -10.02 12.86
CA ASP A 77 24.92 -10.68 14.17
C ASP A 77 23.91 -10.18 15.22
N ASP A 78 22.87 -9.43 14.85
CA ASP A 78 21.85 -8.99 15.82
C ASP A 78 20.86 -10.13 16.14
N PRO A 79 20.81 -10.64 17.39
CA PRO A 79 19.95 -11.76 17.75
C PRO A 79 18.46 -11.39 17.84
N ASP A 80 18.12 -10.10 17.78
CA ASP A 80 16.74 -9.59 17.80
C ASP A 80 16.64 -8.46 16.76
N PRO A 81 16.59 -8.77 15.45
CA PRO A 81 16.35 -7.76 14.45
C PRO A 81 14.99 -7.13 14.78
N GLY A 82 15.01 -5.86 15.19
CA GLY A 82 13.80 -5.10 15.42
C GLY A 82 12.89 -5.10 14.19
N PRO A 83 11.66 -4.57 14.31
CA PRO A 83 10.75 -4.49 13.18
C PRO A 83 11.44 -3.84 11.98
N ALA A 84 11.37 -4.52 10.83
CA ALA A 84 11.93 -3.99 9.60
C ALA A 84 10.96 -2.95 9.04
N LEU A 85 11.18 -1.66 9.29
CA LEU A 85 10.32 -0.61 8.78
C LEU A 85 10.44 -0.57 7.25
N LEU A 86 9.39 -0.96 6.53
CA LEU A 86 9.37 -0.94 5.07
C LEU A 86 9.19 0.50 4.56
N GLY A 87 8.30 1.26 5.21
CA GLY A 87 8.06 2.66 4.90
C GLY A 87 6.59 3.02 4.83
N ASP A 88 6.33 4.14 4.16
CA ASP A 88 4.99 4.74 4.05
C ASP A 88 4.52 4.77 2.59
N VAL A 89 3.26 4.38 2.35
CA VAL A 89 2.56 4.62 1.08
C VAL A 89 1.51 5.70 1.31
N VAL A 90 1.63 6.83 0.63
CA VAL A 90 0.67 7.93 0.70
C VAL A 90 -0.20 7.92 -0.56
N LEU A 91 -1.52 7.89 -0.38
CA LEU A 91 -2.51 7.83 -1.45
C LEU A 91 -3.37 9.10 -1.44
N CYS A 92 -3.79 9.56 -2.62
CA CYS A 92 -4.77 10.64 -2.73
C CYS A 92 -6.12 10.13 -3.29
N PRO A 93 -7.11 9.84 -2.43
CA PRO A 93 -8.41 9.32 -2.85
C PRO A 93 -9.12 10.17 -3.90
N ALA A 94 -8.98 11.50 -3.86
CA ALA A 94 -9.60 12.40 -4.83
C ALA A 94 -8.99 12.28 -6.23
N VAL A 95 -7.68 12.01 -6.33
CA VAL A 95 -7.00 11.73 -7.60
C VAL A 95 -7.41 10.34 -8.10
N ALA A 96 -7.45 9.34 -7.21
CA ALA A 96 -7.91 8.00 -7.54
C ALA A 96 -9.35 7.99 -8.10
N VAL A 97 -10.27 8.80 -7.56
CA VAL A 97 -11.63 8.95 -8.13
C VAL A 97 -11.59 9.44 -9.58
N ARG A 98 -10.69 10.37 -9.91
CA ARG A 98 -10.57 10.91 -11.26
C ARG A 98 -9.98 9.88 -12.22
N GLN A 99 -8.95 9.15 -11.80
CA GLN A 99 -8.33 8.11 -12.61
C GLN A 99 -9.27 6.92 -12.81
N ALA A 100 -9.93 6.43 -11.75
CA ALA A 100 -10.92 5.36 -11.83
C ALA A 100 -12.04 5.67 -12.84
N ARG A 101 -12.53 6.93 -12.87
CA ARG A 101 -13.51 7.38 -13.86
C ARG A 101 -12.97 7.38 -15.28
N ALA A 102 -11.71 7.75 -15.48
CA ALA A 102 -11.07 7.77 -16.80
C ALA A 102 -10.79 6.34 -17.31
N ALA A 103 -10.40 5.43 -16.42
CA ALA A 103 -10.10 4.04 -16.72
C ALA A 103 -11.35 3.13 -16.72
N GLY A 104 -12.49 3.61 -16.22
CA GLY A 104 -13.78 2.91 -16.31
C GLY A 104 -14.00 1.83 -15.25
N HIS A 105 -13.40 1.97 -14.07
CA HIS A 105 -13.55 1.04 -12.95
C HIS A 105 -13.86 1.78 -11.64
N SER A 106 -14.00 1.03 -10.54
CA SER A 106 -14.37 1.62 -9.26
C SER A 106 -13.19 2.34 -8.61
N MET A 107 -13.48 3.36 -7.80
CA MET A 107 -12.48 4.02 -6.97
C MET A 107 -11.77 3.02 -6.02
N ALA A 108 -12.52 2.05 -5.48
CA ALA A 108 -11.95 1.02 -4.62
C ALA A 108 -10.91 0.18 -5.38
N ASP A 109 -11.22 -0.22 -6.62
CA ASP A 109 -10.26 -0.94 -7.47
C ASP A 109 -9.01 -0.12 -7.76
N GLU A 110 -9.17 1.18 -8.00
CA GLU A 110 -8.03 2.06 -8.24
C GLU A 110 -7.17 2.22 -6.99
N LEU A 111 -7.77 2.37 -5.81
CA LEU A 111 -7.01 2.43 -4.57
C LEU A 111 -6.26 1.13 -4.27
N LEU A 112 -6.83 -0.04 -4.57
CA LEU A 112 -6.12 -1.32 -4.44
C LEU A 112 -4.94 -1.40 -5.42
N LEU A 113 -5.13 -0.89 -6.64
CA LEU A 113 -4.08 -0.81 -7.65
C LEU A 113 -2.94 0.09 -7.18
N LEU A 114 -3.24 1.33 -6.77
CA LEU A 114 -2.26 2.30 -6.30
C LEU A 114 -1.54 1.84 -5.02
N ALA A 115 -2.24 1.18 -4.09
CA ALA A 115 -1.63 0.61 -2.90
C ALA A 115 -0.64 -0.51 -3.25
N THR A 116 -1.03 -1.42 -4.15
CA THR A 116 -0.14 -2.48 -4.66
C THR A 116 1.08 -1.87 -5.34
N HIS A 117 0.86 -0.85 -6.18
CA HIS A 117 1.90 -0.12 -6.88
C HIS A 117 2.91 0.52 -5.91
N GLY A 118 2.42 1.23 -4.89
CA GLY A 118 3.25 1.85 -3.86
C GLY A 118 4.07 0.83 -3.08
N VAL A 119 3.49 -0.32 -2.71
CA VAL A 119 4.22 -1.39 -2.02
C VAL A 119 5.31 -1.99 -2.91
N LEU A 120 5.06 -2.19 -4.20
CA LEU A 120 6.07 -2.67 -5.14
C LEU A 120 7.26 -1.70 -5.25
N HIS A 121 7.00 -0.39 -5.29
CA HIS A 121 8.06 0.64 -5.22
C HIS A 121 8.87 0.55 -3.93
N LEU A 122 8.23 0.34 -2.77
CA LEU A 122 8.94 0.15 -1.50
C LEU A 122 9.83 -1.10 -1.49
N LEU A 123 9.48 -2.12 -2.26
CA LEU A 123 10.27 -3.34 -2.42
C LEU A 123 11.36 -3.23 -3.50
N GLY A 124 11.50 -2.06 -4.12
CA GLY A 124 12.54 -1.77 -5.11
C GLY A 124 12.18 -2.13 -6.55
N TYR A 125 10.90 -2.42 -6.85
CA TYR A 125 10.45 -2.53 -8.23
C TYR A 125 10.18 -1.13 -8.79
N ASP A 126 10.77 -0.82 -9.94
CA ASP A 126 10.57 0.44 -10.65
C ASP A 126 9.97 0.16 -12.05
N HIS A 127 9.56 1.20 -12.76
CA HIS A 127 8.98 1.13 -14.10
C HIS A 127 9.53 2.23 -15.02
N MET A 128 10.79 2.63 -14.82
CA MET A 128 11.44 3.69 -15.60
C MET A 128 11.90 3.17 -16.97
N GLU A 129 12.34 1.91 -17.06
CA GLU A 129 12.66 1.26 -18.32
C GLU A 129 11.53 0.34 -18.82
N PRO A 130 11.38 0.13 -20.15
CA PRO A 130 10.28 -0.68 -20.70
C PRO A 130 10.24 -2.14 -20.21
N ASP A 131 11.41 -2.73 -19.92
CA ASP A 131 11.49 -4.10 -19.42
C ASP A 131 11.07 -4.17 -17.94
N GLU A 132 11.47 -3.19 -17.13
CA GLU A 132 11.07 -3.04 -15.72
C GLU A 132 9.57 -2.75 -15.61
N GLU A 133 9.04 -1.84 -16.45
CA GLU A 133 7.61 -1.54 -16.52
C GLU A 133 6.80 -2.81 -16.78
N LYS A 134 7.23 -3.62 -17.75
CA LYS A 134 6.54 -4.87 -18.10
C LYS A 134 6.58 -5.88 -16.95
N GLU A 135 7.69 -5.98 -16.25
CA GLU A 135 7.84 -6.85 -15.09
C GLU A 135 6.93 -6.40 -13.94
N MET A 136 7.04 -5.13 -13.53
CA MET A 136 6.27 -4.58 -12.42
C MET A 136 4.78 -4.60 -12.69
N PHE A 137 4.32 -4.19 -13.88
CA PHE A 137 2.89 -4.15 -14.21
C PHE A 137 2.31 -5.57 -14.36
N GLY A 138 3.12 -6.49 -14.88
CA GLY A 138 2.77 -7.91 -14.93
C GLY A 138 2.58 -8.49 -13.52
N LEU A 139 3.52 -8.21 -12.61
CA LEU A 139 3.46 -8.64 -11.22
C LEU A 139 2.28 -8.00 -10.47
N GLN A 140 2.08 -6.68 -10.62
CA GLN A 140 0.96 -5.94 -10.04
C GLN A 140 -0.39 -6.56 -10.45
N SER A 141 -0.54 -6.89 -11.74
CA SER A 141 -1.77 -7.52 -12.24
C SER A 141 -2.00 -8.90 -11.62
N GLN A 142 -0.95 -9.74 -11.57
CA GLN A 142 -1.02 -11.06 -10.96
C GLN A 142 -1.39 -11.02 -9.47
N LEU A 143 -0.80 -10.08 -8.73
CA LEU A 143 -1.07 -9.92 -7.29
C LEU A 143 -2.51 -9.44 -7.04
N LEU A 144 -3.00 -8.49 -7.83
CA LEU A 144 -4.38 -8.02 -7.71
C LEU A 144 -5.41 -9.10 -8.07
N GLU A 145 -5.15 -9.88 -9.12
CA GLU A 145 -6.00 -11.02 -9.49
C GLU A 145 -5.99 -12.09 -8.40
N GLY A 146 -4.81 -12.42 -7.88
CA GLY A 146 -4.62 -13.33 -6.76
C GLY A 146 -5.43 -12.89 -5.54
N PHE A 147 -5.27 -11.64 -5.12
CA PHE A 147 -5.99 -11.06 -3.99
C PHE A 147 -7.51 -11.12 -4.16
N ARG A 148 -8.02 -10.81 -5.36
CA ARG A 148 -9.46 -10.87 -5.68
C ARG A 148 -10.00 -12.29 -5.70
N SER A 149 -9.15 -13.28 -5.98
CA SER A 149 -9.52 -14.69 -6.02
C SER A 149 -9.57 -15.36 -4.63
N VAL A 150 -8.90 -14.77 -3.63
CA VAL A 150 -8.94 -15.28 -2.25
C VAL A 150 -10.36 -15.09 -1.69
N PRO A 151 -11.04 -16.16 -1.26
CA PRO A 151 -12.33 -16.03 -0.60
C PRO A 151 -12.13 -15.24 0.69
N ARG A 152 -12.72 -14.04 0.75
CA ARG A 152 -12.86 -13.34 2.02
C ARG A 152 -13.91 -14.09 2.82
N GLU A 153 -13.53 -14.62 3.99
CA GLU A 153 -14.53 -15.12 4.93
C GLU A 153 -15.57 -14.00 5.11
N PRO A 154 -16.87 -14.28 4.91
CA PRO A 154 -17.87 -13.30 5.28
C PRO A 154 -17.66 -13.03 6.76
N VAL A 155 -17.51 -11.75 7.12
CA VAL A 155 -17.52 -11.33 8.52
C VAL A 155 -18.94 -11.60 9.03
N THR A 156 -19.24 -12.85 9.35
CA THR A 156 -20.42 -13.22 10.11
C THR A 156 -20.13 -12.75 11.51
N GLY A 157 -20.73 -11.62 11.89
CA GLY A 157 -20.60 -11.02 13.22
C GLY A 157 -21.13 -11.94 14.31
N GLU A 158 -20.36 -12.97 14.66
CA GLU A 158 -20.51 -13.63 15.94
C GLU A 158 -20.04 -12.65 17.01
N PRO A 159 -20.85 -12.40 18.05
CA PRO A 159 -20.43 -11.57 19.17
C PRO A 159 -19.17 -12.19 19.77
N VAL A 160 -18.14 -11.37 20.00
CA VAL A 160 -17.04 -11.76 20.88
C VAL A 160 -17.66 -11.94 22.27
N GLU A 161 -17.91 -13.19 22.66
CA GLU A 161 -18.33 -13.52 24.01
C GLU A 161 -17.25 -13.00 24.98
N PRO A 162 -17.59 -12.15 25.96
CA PRO A 162 -16.63 -11.74 26.96
C PRO A 162 -16.38 -12.92 27.91
N GLY A 163 -15.40 -13.76 27.56
CA GLY A 163 -15.08 -15.02 28.23
C GLY A 163 -13.75 -15.01 28.99
N THR A 164 -13.79 -14.49 30.22
CA THR A 164 -13.15 -15.08 31.41
C THR A 164 -11.68 -15.59 31.33
N ARG A 165 -10.72 -14.75 31.73
CA ARG A 165 -9.89 -14.94 32.94
C ARG A 165 -9.02 -13.73 33.24
#